data_AF-A0A1R0XJ12-F1
#
_entry.id   AF-A0A1R0XJ12-F1
#
_cell.length_a   1.000
_cell.length_b   1.000
_cell.length_c   1.000
_cell.angle_alpha   90.00
_cell.angle_beta   90.00
_cell.angle_gamma   90.00
#
_symmetry.space_group_name_H-M   'P 1'
#
loop_
_entity.id
_entity.type
_entity.pdbx_description
1 polymer ?
#
loop_
_entity_poly.entity_id
_entity_poly.type
_entity_poly.pdbx_seq_one_letter_code
_entity_poly.pdbx_strand_id
1 'polypeptide(L)'
;MQKYRYWVAGILIILAGVFIIYFSKENEIKTVTVNENAAQTTEITEASTNEPSMIPDDDKVAITDISAKYKELGLIDAHNHDASGLKYLGMLRTWKDKGVQQVVMFGDVSEPSAILTDKFAWKAYQKYPNIIIPYFSGFDLHDPESLTVVRNNLEMGFFGLGEVVGASTMSPVVSKVVWKANDPMDGYLPQIYDIIAEYKAPILLHIDPPNGVAVAKLEQALEEHPKTIIIFGHINAYNTPEEIDRLLSKHPNLYADFFAGFSVYNVEGGNNPEQFIPVMKKFPDRFMLSTDSGYGIGSEKIAIDAMYQMLDLLDDPGLARKIAHDNLDAIMKAQPATDTQLELIRKLEQETGKIYHVENLSKAEAGQILAETN
;
A
#
# COMPACT_ATOMS: atom_id res chain seq x y z
N MET A 1 -21.97 -36.82 39.16
CA MET A 1 -20.95 -37.35 38.23
C MET A 1 -21.51 -37.92 36.93
N GLN A 2 -22.74 -38.44 36.86
CA GLN A 2 -23.27 -39.07 35.64
C GLN A 2 -23.66 -38.07 34.53
N LYS A 3 -24.11 -36.85 34.87
CA LYS A 3 -24.45 -35.79 33.89
C LYS A 3 -23.25 -35.19 33.15
N TYR A 4 -22.05 -35.22 33.74
CA TYR A 4 -20.83 -34.70 33.11
C TYR A 4 -20.27 -35.63 32.01
N ARG A 5 -20.56 -36.94 32.09
CA ARG A 5 -20.08 -37.93 31.10
C ARG A 5 -20.77 -37.79 29.74
N TYR A 6 -22.03 -37.35 29.72
CA TYR A 6 -22.78 -37.11 28.48
C TYR A 6 -22.35 -35.82 27.77
N TRP A 7 -21.94 -34.80 28.53
CA TRP A 7 -21.43 -33.54 27.96
C TRP A 7 -20.05 -33.70 27.31
N VAL A 8 -19.13 -34.45 27.94
CA VAL A 8 -17.81 -34.73 27.35
C VAL A 8 -17.92 -35.63 26.13
N ALA A 9 -18.83 -36.61 26.13
CA ALA A 9 -19.07 -37.46 24.96
C ALA A 9 -19.66 -36.68 23.77
N GLY A 10 -20.56 -35.72 24.01
CA GLY A 10 -21.11 -34.86 22.96
C GLY A 10 -20.07 -33.96 22.29
N ILE A 11 -19.16 -33.37 23.08
CA ILE A 11 -18.07 -32.52 22.56
C ILE A 11 -17.07 -33.33 21.73
N LEU A 12 -16.75 -34.55 22.15
CA LEU A 12 -15.84 -35.42 21.40
C LEU A 12 -16.42 -35.90 20.06
N ILE A 13 -17.73 -36.10 19.97
CA ILE A 13 -18.41 -36.47 18.71
C ILE A 13 -18.43 -35.28 17.73
N ILE A 14 -18.64 -34.06 18.23
CA ILE A 14 -18.61 -32.84 17.39
C ILE A 14 -17.18 -32.58 16.89
N LEU A 15 -16.17 -32.72 17.76
CA LEU A 15 -14.77 -32.55 17.37
C LEU A 15 -14.31 -33.62 16.37
N ALA A 16 -14.75 -34.88 16.53
CA ALA A 16 -14.46 -35.93 15.56
C ALA A 16 -15.16 -35.68 14.21
N GLY A 17 -16.39 -35.16 14.20
CA GLY A 17 -17.10 -34.78 12.98
C GLY A 17 -16.43 -33.62 12.23
N VAL A 18 -15.96 -32.60 12.95
CA VAL A 18 -15.21 -31.48 12.37
C VAL A 18 -13.85 -31.94 11.83
N PHE A 19 -13.17 -32.87 12.51
CA PHE A 19 -11.91 -33.45 12.06
C PHE A 19 -12.07 -34.29 10.78
N ILE A 20 -13.16 -35.07 10.67
CA ILE A 20 -13.46 -35.88 9.47
C ILE A 20 -13.82 -34.98 8.27
N ILE A 21 -14.58 -33.90 8.48
CA ILE A 21 -14.88 -32.94 7.40
C ILE A 21 -13.62 -32.20 6.93
N TYR A 22 -12.72 -31.85 7.86
CA TYR A 22 -11.47 -31.16 7.53
C TYR A 22 -10.54 -32.06 6.70
N PHE A 23 -10.37 -33.34 7.07
CA PHE A 23 -9.54 -34.29 6.33
C PHE A 23 -10.20 -34.88 5.07
N SER A 24 -11.53 -34.90 5.01
CA SER A 24 -12.26 -35.25 3.77
C SER A 24 -12.03 -34.22 2.67
N LYS A 25 -11.89 -32.94 3.02
CA LYS A 25 -11.71 -31.84 2.06
C LYS A 25 -10.27 -31.79 1.50
N GLU A 26 -9.30 -32.28 2.27
CA GLU A 26 -7.89 -32.36 1.85
C GLU A 26 -7.65 -33.48 0.81
N ASN A 27 -8.50 -34.51 0.79
CA ASN A 27 -8.43 -35.59 -0.18
C ASN A 27 -9.13 -35.30 -1.52
N GLU A 28 -10.00 -34.28 -1.61
CA GLU A 28 -10.69 -33.91 -2.86
C GLU A 28 -9.84 -33.00 -3.77
N ILE A 29 -8.70 -32.47 -3.31
CA ILE A 29 -7.83 -31.58 -4.12
C ILE A 29 -6.74 -32.36 -4.87
N LYS A 30 -6.65 -33.69 -4.69
CA LYS A 30 -5.64 -34.54 -5.36
C LYS A 30 -6.24 -35.59 -6.31
N THR A 31 -7.04 -35.17 -7.28
CA THR A 31 -7.22 -35.95 -8.52
C THR A 31 -7.56 -35.04 -9.70
N VAL A 32 -6.55 -34.40 -10.29
CA VAL A 32 -6.55 -34.08 -11.71
C VAL A 32 -5.45 -34.92 -12.34
N THR A 33 -5.88 -35.90 -13.13
CA THR A 33 -5.06 -36.85 -13.88
C THR A 33 -4.24 -36.13 -14.94
N VAL A 34 -2.92 -36.20 -14.81
CA VAL A 34 -1.98 -35.99 -15.92
C VAL A 34 -1.43 -37.35 -16.31
N ASN A 35 -1.60 -37.69 -17.59
CA ASN A 35 -1.11 -38.92 -18.21
C ASN A 35 0.40 -39.09 -18.02
N GLU A 36 0.81 -40.23 -17.47
CA GLU A 36 2.18 -40.74 -17.56
C GLU A 36 2.45 -41.26 -18.97
N ASN A 37 3.51 -40.77 -19.59
CA ASN A 37 4.34 -41.58 -20.47
C ASN A 37 5.81 -41.33 -20.13
N ALA A 38 6.40 -42.38 -19.55
CA ALA A 38 7.81 -42.79 -19.57
C ALA A 38 8.91 -41.71 -19.64
N ALA A 39 9.76 -41.66 -18.60
CA ALA A 39 11.15 -42.13 -18.70
C ALA A 39 11.96 -41.90 -17.41
N GLN A 40 12.64 -42.97 -17.00
CA GLN A 40 13.98 -43.02 -16.39
C GLN A 40 14.33 -42.16 -15.16
N THR A 41 14.51 -42.89 -14.07
CA THR A 41 15.35 -42.60 -12.91
C THR A 41 16.74 -42.08 -13.31
N THR A 42 17.09 -40.89 -12.82
CA THR A 42 18.49 -40.51 -12.58
C THR A 42 18.55 -39.66 -11.31
N GLU A 43 19.47 -40.03 -10.42
CA GLU A 43 19.83 -39.29 -9.22
C GLU A 43 20.21 -37.85 -9.57
N ILE A 44 19.70 -36.87 -8.81
CA ILE A 44 20.18 -35.49 -8.87
C ILE A 44 20.61 -35.06 -7.47
N THR A 45 21.94 -35.04 -7.33
CA THR A 45 22.75 -34.32 -6.36
C THR A 45 22.29 -32.88 -6.16
N GLU A 46 22.36 -32.39 -4.92
CA GLU A 46 22.19 -30.98 -4.56
C GLU A 46 23.10 -30.09 -5.42
N ALA A 47 22.49 -29.30 -6.30
CA ALA A 47 23.16 -28.26 -7.05
C ALA A 47 22.55 -26.91 -6.63
N SER A 48 23.41 -26.08 -6.05
CA SER A 48 23.23 -24.65 -5.83
C SER A 48 22.61 -23.98 -7.05
N THR A 49 21.40 -23.46 -6.91
CA THR A 49 20.76 -22.60 -7.91
C THR A 49 21.30 -21.19 -7.75
N ASN A 50 22.32 -20.85 -8.53
CA ASN A 50 22.60 -19.47 -8.88
C ASN A 50 21.52 -19.01 -9.86
N GLU A 51 20.59 -18.17 -9.42
CA GLU A 51 19.73 -17.43 -10.35
C GLU A 51 20.60 -16.48 -11.19
N PRO A 52 20.34 -16.33 -12.50
CA PRO A 52 21.06 -15.38 -13.32
C PRO A 52 20.71 -13.96 -12.88
N SER A 53 21.74 -13.22 -12.47
CA SER A 53 21.64 -11.78 -12.22
C SER A 53 21.19 -11.06 -13.49
N MET A 54 19.99 -10.47 -13.49
CA MET A 54 19.51 -9.62 -14.59
C MET A 54 20.24 -8.27 -14.67
N ILE A 55 21.10 -7.96 -13.71
CA ILE A 55 21.85 -6.71 -13.63
C ILE A 55 23.33 -7.01 -13.95
N PRO A 56 23.92 -6.39 -14.99
CA PRO A 56 25.36 -6.42 -15.28
C PRO A 56 26.21 -6.04 -14.06
N ASP A 57 27.43 -6.56 -13.95
CA ASP A 57 28.27 -6.31 -12.75
C ASP A 57 28.66 -4.83 -12.57
N ASP A 58 28.83 -4.06 -13.65
CA ASP A 58 29.09 -2.62 -13.58
C ASP A 58 27.87 -1.86 -13.00
N ASP A 59 26.67 -2.29 -13.36
CA ASP A 59 25.42 -1.71 -12.85
C ASP A 59 25.21 -2.03 -11.36
N LYS A 60 25.69 -3.18 -10.87
CA LYS A 60 25.64 -3.51 -9.43
C LYS A 60 26.51 -2.58 -8.59
N VAL A 61 27.70 -2.23 -9.07
CA VAL A 61 28.60 -1.31 -8.37
C VAL A 61 27.98 0.08 -8.31
N ALA A 62 27.45 0.57 -9.44
CA ALA A 62 26.73 1.84 -9.50
C ALA A 62 25.51 1.88 -8.55
N ILE A 63 24.69 0.83 -8.52
CA ILE A 63 23.54 0.74 -7.61
C ILE A 63 23.97 0.73 -6.14
N THR A 64 25.10 0.09 -5.82
CA THR A 64 25.62 0.04 -4.45
C THR A 64 26.04 1.43 -3.96
N ASP A 65 26.72 2.19 -4.82
CA ASP A 65 27.15 3.57 -4.52
C ASP A 65 25.94 4.51 -4.37
N ILE A 66 24.95 4.41 -5.26
CA ILE A 66 23.70 5.18 -5.19
C ILE A 66 22.92 4.85 -3.92
N SER A 67 22.79 3.56 -3.58
CA SER A 67 22.11 3.14 -2.36
C SER A 67 22.78 3.73 -1.12
N ALA A 68 24.12 3.72 -1.05
CA ALA A 68 24.86 4.31 0.06
C ALA A 68 24.67 5.83 0.17
N LYS A 69 24.58 6.53 -0.98
CA LYS A 69 24.34 7.99 -1.03
C LYS A 69 22.99 8.39 -0.43
N TYR A 70 21.94 7.62 -0.69
CA TYR A 70 20.56 7.99 -0.34
C TYR A 70 19.99 7.28 0.90
N LYS A 71 20.68 6.29 1.44
CA LYS A 71 20.22 5.50 2.59
C LYS A 71 19.79 6.34 3.81
N GLU A 72 20.50 7.42 4.08
CA GLU A 72 20.24 8.28 5.25
C GLU A 72 19.26 9.42 4.95
N LEU A 73 18.70 9.48 3.72
CA LEU A 73 17.75 10.53 3.32
C LEU A 73 16.40 10.38 4.03
N GLY A 74 16.08 9.20 4.57
CA GLY A 74 14.80 8.92 5.21
C GLY A 74 13.70 8.62 4.20
N LEU A 75 13.94 7.67 3.29
CA LEU A 75 12.98 7.34 2.22
C LEU A 75 11.66 6.81 2.78
N ILE A 76 10.53 7.32 2.29
CA ILE A 76 9.21 6.75 2.55
C ILE A 76 8.72 6.07 1.28
N ASP A 77 8.40 4.77 1.37
CA ASP A 77 7.70 4.04 0.32
C ASP A 77 6.21 4.39 0.39
N ALA A 78 5.70 5.12 -0.61
CA ALA A 78 4.32 5.60 -0.61
C ALA A 78 3.28 4.56 -1.06
N HIS A 79 3.70 3.37 -1.53
CA HIS A 79 2.77 2.35 -2.03
C HIS A 79 3.30 0.92 -1.85
N ASN A 80 2.69 0.16 -0.93
CA ASN A 80 3.13 -1.20 -0.63
C ASN A 80 1.97 -2.10 -0.16
N HIS A 81 1.92 -3.36 -0.62
CA HIS A 81 0.86 -4.35 -0.36
C HIS A 81 1.28 -5.48 0.59
N ASP A 82 2.39 -5.34 1.30
CA ASP A 82 2.97 -6.44 2.08
C ASP A 82 2.21 -6.79 3.37
N ALA A 83 1.12 -6.06 3.71
CA ALA A 83 0.20 -6.58 4.72
C ALA A 83 -0.47 -7.88 4.23
N SER A 84 -0.70 -8.00 2.92
CA SER A 84 -1.23 -9.21 2.30
C SER A 84 -0.30 -10.40 2.47
N GLY A 85 -0.86 -11.49 3.00
CA GLY A 85 -0.08 -12.68 3.33
C GLY A 85 0.99 -12.46 4.42
N LEU A 86 0.95 -11.34 5.17
CA LEU A 86 1.93 -10.98 6.20
C LEU A 86 3.38 -10.88 5.67
N LYS A 87 3.56 -10.56 4.38
CA LYS A 87 4.88 -10.44 3.74
C LYS A 87 5.79 -9.42 4.43
N TYR A 88 5.21 -8.38 5.03
CA TYR A 88 5.95 -7.33 5.74
C TYR A 88 6.87 -7.90 6.83
N LEU A 89 6.51 -9.03 7.45
CA LEU A 89 7.35 -9.68 8.46
C LEU A 89 8.73 -10.06 7.92
N GLY A 90 8.82 -10.46 6.65
CA GLY A 90 10.07 -10.74 5.95
C GLY A 90 10.79 -9.46 5.49
N MET A 91 10.05 -8.38 5.23
CA MET A 91 10.57 -7.15 4.66
C MET A 91 11.10 -6.13 5.67
N LEU A 92 10.71 -6.20 6.94
CA LEU A 92 11.21 -5.30 8.00
C LEU A 92 12.74 -5.17 8.01
N ARG A 93 13.45 -6.28 7.82
CA ARG A 93 14.93 -6.25 7.73
C ARG A 93 15.40 -5.58 6.44
N THR A 94 14.78 -5.88 5.31
CA THR A 94 15.11 -5.28 4.02
C THR A 94 14.93 -3.77 4.05
N TRP A 95 13.79 -3.27 4.55
CA TRP A 95 13.52 -1.84 4.71
C TRP A 95 14.60 -1.15 5.55
N LYS A 96 14.91 -1.72 6.72
CA LYS A 96 15.99 -1.21 7.58
C LYS A 96 17.35 -1.22 6.89
N ASP A 97 17.73 -2.34 6.27
CA ASP A 97 19.04 -2.51 5.64
C ASP A 97 19.20 -1.57 4.42
N LYS A 98 18.09 -1.25 3.74
CA LYS A 98 18.03 -0.33 2.61
C LYS A 98 17.81 1.14 2.98
N GLY A 99 17.49 1.48 4.23
CA GLY A 99 17.23 2.88 4.63
C GLY A 99 15.83 3.40 4.32
N VAL A 100 14.87 2.50 4.11
CA VAL A 100 13.45 2.87 4.05
C VAL A 100 13.00 3.18 5.48
N GLN A 101 12.66 4.44 5.73
CA GLN A 101 12.27 4.95 7.03
C GLN A 101 10.82 4.56 7.35
N GLN A 102 9.90 4.79 6.42
CA GLN A 102 8.49 4.44 6.56
C GLN A 102 7.92 3.82 5.29
N VAL A 103 6.82 3.10 5.45
CA VAL A 103 6.09 2.42 4.38
C VAL A 103 4.60 2.67 4.56
N VAL A 104 3.98 3.27 3.57
CA VAL A 104 2.52 3.26 3.42
C VAL A 104 2.11 1.86 3.02
N MET A 105 1.38 1.19 3.91
CA MET A 105 1.11 -0.23 3.77
C MET A 105 -0.38 -0.51 3.66
N PHE A 106 -0.73 -1.25 2.61
CA PHE A 106 -2.05 -1.70 2.22
C PHE A 106 -2.18 -3.21 2.37
N GLY A 107 -3.43 -3.67 2.48
CA GLY A 107 -3.79 -5.05 2.20
C GLY A 107 -4.03 -5.33 0.72
N ASP A 108 -4.97 -6.24 0.47
CA ASP A 108 -5.45 -6.57 -0.87
C ASP A 108 -6.25 -5.38 -1.44
N VAL A 109 -6.55 -5.42 -2.74
CA VAL A 109 -7.04 -4.25 -3.48
C VAL A 109 -8.50 -4.41 -3.85
N SER A 110 -9.37 -3.57 -3.29
CA SER A 110 -10.81 -3.48 -3.63
C SER A 110 -11.53 -4.84 -3.78
N GLU A 111 -11.34 -5.71 -2.80
CA GLU A 111 -12.01 -7.01 -2.72
C GLU A 111 -12.23 -7.48 -1.27
N PRO A 112 -13.11 -8.46 -1.01
CA PRO A 112 -13.44 -8.89 0.36
C PRO A 112 -12.24 -9.28 1.24
N SER A 113 -11.17 -9.82 0.68
CA SER A 113 -9.98 -10.17 1.45
C SER A 113 -9.24 -8.94 2.01
N ALA A 114 -9.40 -7.77 1.40
CA ALA A 114 -8.85 -6.50 1.89
C ALA A 114 -9.30 -6.18 3.33
N ILE A 115 -10.54 -6.53 3.71
CA ILE A 115 -11.03 -6.37 5.10
C ILE A 115 -10.11 -7.08 6.10
N LEU A 116 -9.60 -8.26 5.76
CA LEU A 116 -8.73 -9.03 6.63
C LEU A 116 -7.29 -8.49 6.58
N THR A 117 -6.79 -8.19 5.40
CA THR A 117 -5.39 -7.77 5.21
C THR A 117 -5.14 -6.34 5.70
N ASP A 118 -6.13 -5.45 5.67
CA ASP A 118 -6.08 -4.14 6.35
C ASP A 118 -5.92 -4.27 7.87
N LYS A 119 -6.51 -5.30 8.49
CA LYS A 119 -6.28 -5.58 9.91
C LYS A 119 -4.84 -6.01 10.17
N PHE A 120 -4.14 -6.59 9.19
CA PHE A 120 -2.72 -6.87 9.30
C PHE A 120 -1.90 -5.59 9.18
N ALA A 121 -2.26 -4.68 8.28
CA ALA A 121 -1.63 -3.36 8.20
C ALA A 121 -1.77 -2.60 9.53
N TRP A 122 -2.96 -2.60 10.11
CA TRP A 122 -3.20 -2.02 11.43
C TRP A 122 -2.36 -2.66 12.54
N LYS A 123 -2.32 -3.99 12.62
CA LYS A 123 -1.50 -4.68 13.63
C LYS A 123 -0.01 -4.40 13.47
N ALA A 124 0.46 -4.29 12.22
CA ALA A 124 1.84 -3.94 11.94
C ALA A 124 2.14 -2.51 12.39
N TYR A 125 1.21 -1.56 12.18
CA TYR A 125 1.30 -0.20 12.70
C TYR A 125 1.38 -0.15 14.23
N GLN A 126 0.49 -0.87 14.93
CA GLN A 126 0.53 -0.91 16.39
C GLN A 126 1.87 -1.43 16.91
N LYS A 127 2.51 -2.37 16.21
CA LYS A 127 3.80 -2.94 16.61
C LYS A 127 5.00 -2.09 16.18
N TYR A 128 4.90 -1.40 15.05
CA TYR A 128 5.99 -0.65 14.44
C TYR A 128 5.51 0.74 13.97
N PRO A 129 5.01 1.60 14.87
CA PRO A 129 4.36 2.87 14.50
C PRO A 129 5.31 3.88 13.85
N ASN A 130 6.61 3.68 14.01
CA ASN A 130 7.66 4.51 13.38
C ASN A 130 8.09 4.02 12.00
N ILE A 131 7.58 2.87 11.54
CA ILE A 131 7.93 2.26 10.25
C ILE A 131 6.68 2.16 9.36
N ILE A 132 5.52 1.83 9.93
CA ILE A 132 4.32 1.57 9.15
C ILE A 132 3.40 2.79 9.18
N ILE A 133 2.85 3.15 8.02
CA ILE A 133 1.76 4.10 7.88
C ILE A 133 0.55 3.32 7.34
N PRO A 134 -0.44 2.97 8.17
CA PRO A 134 -1.54 2.10 7.75
C PRO A 134 -2.54 2.87 6.89
N TYR A 135 -2.78 2.35 5.69
CA TYR A 135 -3.91 2.71 4.83
C TYR A 135 -4.85 1.50 4.70
N PHE A 136 -6.06 1.70 4.18
CA PHE A 136 -7.05 0.64 4.02
C PHE A 136 -7.84 0.75 2.71
N SER A 137 -8.31 -0.38 2.19
CA SER A 137 -9.12 -0.50 0.97
C SER A 137 -10.31 -1.46 1.13
N GLY A 138 -10.44 -2.07 2.31
CA GLY A 138 -11.41 -3.10 2.65
C GLY A 138 -12.81 -2.57 2.89
N PHE A 139 -13.44 -2.06 1.83
CA PHE A 139 -14.84 -1.67 1.80
C PHE A 139 -15.42 -1.82 0.39
N ASP A 140 -16.70 -2.16 0.31
CA ASP A 140 -17.43 -2.24 -0.96
C ASP A 140 -17.96 -0.84 -1.33
N LEU A 141 -17.37 -0.18 -2.32
CA LEU A 141 -17.78 1.17 -2.72
C LEU A 141 -19.18 1.24 -3.33
N HIS A 142 -19.84 0.11 -3.58
CA HIS A 142 -21.23 0.03 -4.06
C HIS A 142 -22.23 -0.21 -2.92
N ASP A 143 -21.77 -0.47 -1.70
CA ASP A 143 -22.60 -0.63 -0.50
C ASP A 143 -22.63 0.70 0.30
N PRO A 144 -23.82 1.26 0.65
CA PRO A 144 -23.89 2.46 1.51
C PRO A 144 -23.19 2.31 2.86
N GLU A 145 -23.07 1.08 3.40
CA GLU A 145 -22.35 0.84 4.66
C GLU A 145 -20.85 1.14 4.55
N SER A 146 -20.29 1.24 3.33
CA SER A 146 -18.90 1.69 3.14
C SER A 146 -18.63 3.06 3.77
N LEU A 147 -19.59 3.97 3.79
CA LEU A 147 -19.45 5.28 4.42
C LEU A 147 -19.18 5.16 5.92
N THR A 148 -19.87 4.23 6.59
CA THR A 148 -19.66 3.90 8.00
C THR A 148 -18.31 3.24 8.22
N VAL A 149 -17.92 2.28 7.36
CA VAL A 149 -16.62 1.61 7.44
C VAL A 149 -15.47 2.60 7.29
N VAL A 150 -15.55 3.50 6.31
CA VAL A 150 -14.53 4.54 6.07
C VAL A 150 -14.39 5.44 7.30
N ARG A 151 -15.49 5.98 7.84
CA ARG A 151 -15.43 6.81 9.05
C ARG A 151 -14.81 6.06 10.23
N ASN A 152 -15.23 4.81 10.46
CA ASN A 152 -14.72 4.00 11.57
C ASN A 152 -13.21 3.73 11.46
N ASN A 153 -12.70 3.44 10.27
CA ASN A 153 -11.27 3.21 10.06
C ASN A 153 -10.46 4.51 10.21
N LEU A 154 -10.98 5.64 9.72
CA LEU A 154 -10.33 6.94 9.94
C LEU A 154 -10.28 7.29 11.42
N GLU A 155 -11.39 7.14 12.15
CA GLU A 155 -11.48 7.32 13.60
C GLU A 155 -10.53 6.41 14.37
N MET A 156 -10.38 5.15 13.93
CA MET A 156 -9.43 4.19 14.51
C MET A 156 -7.98 4.69 14.44
N GLY A 157 -7.66 5.51 13.43
CA GLY A 157 -6.34 6.12 13.25
C GLY A 157 -5.63 5.75 11.96
N PHE A 158 -6.32 5.14 10.98
CA PHE A 158 -5.75 4.98 9.64
C PHE A 158 -5.47 6.35 9.00
N PHE A 159 -4.38 6.43 8.23
CA PHE A 159 -3.89 7.69 7.68
C PHE A 159 -4.48 8.04 6.32
N GLY A 160 -5.00 7.06 5.60
CA GLY A 160 -5.57 7.25 4.27
C GLY A 160 -6.23 5.98 3.74
N LEU A 161 -6.76 6.09 2.53
CA LEU A 161 -7.42 5.00 1.81
C LEU A 161 -6.54 4.58 0.64
N GLY A 162 -6.46 3.29 0.34
CA GLY A 162 -5.71 2.80 -0.81
C GLY A 162 -5.30 1.33 -0.67
N GLU A 163 -4.90 0.67 -1.75
CA GLU A 163 -5.20 1.07 -3.12
C GLU A 163 -6.71 0.84 -3.38
N VAL A 164 -7.42 1.86 -3.85
CA VAL A 164 -8.83 1.75 -4.23
C VAL A 164 -8.92 1.81 -5.74
N VAL A 165 -9.57 0.83 -6.38
CA VAL A 165 -9.64 0.80 -7.84
C VAL A 165 -10.72 1.76 -8.33
N GLY A 166 -10.30 2.97 -8.69
CA GLY A 166 -11.16 4.02 -9.24
C GLY A 166 -11.57 3.76 -10.69
N ALA A 167 -10.71 3.08 -11.47
CA ALA A 167 -11.06 2.50 -12.76
C ALA A 167 -9.96 1.49 -13.16
N SER A 168 -10.34 0.36 -13.75
CA SER A 168 -9.35 -0.58 -14.31
C SER A 168 -9.96 -1.45 -15.40
N THR A 169 -9.41 -1.41 -16.61
CA THR A 169 -9.83 -2.32 -17.70
C THR A 169 -8.67 -3.07 -18.36
N MET A 170 -7.43 -2.70 -18.06
CA MET A 170 -6.20 -3.20 -18.65
C MET A 170 -5.36 -4.00 -17.64
N SER A 171 -5.40 -3.67 -16.36
CA SER A 171 -4.61 -4.39 -15.35
C SER A 171 -4.93 -5.89 -15.35
N PRO A 172 -3.95 -6.81 -15.41
CA PRO A 172 -4.22 -8.25 -15.40
C PRO A 172 -4.75 -8.75 -14.06
N VAL A 173 -4.55 -7.98 -12.98
CA VAL A 173 -4.95 -8.31 -11.60
C VAL A 173 -6.19 -7.52 -11.22
N VAL A 174 -6.07 -6.20 -11.10
CA VAL A 174 -7.11 -5.39 -10.46
C VAL A 174 -8.30 -5.08 -11.37
N SER A 175 -8.23 -5.39 -12.68
CA SER A 175 -9.43 -5.31 -13.54
C SER A 175 -10.50 -6.36 -13.19
N LYS A 176 -10.17 -7.34 -12.34
CA LYS A 176 -11.06 -8.47 -11.97
C LYS A 176 -11.59 -8.40 -10.54
N VAL A 177 -11.13 -7.44 -9.73
CA VAL A 177 -11.58 -7.33 -8.33
C VAL A 177 -13.02 -6.85 -8.28
N VAL A 178 -13.77 -7.33 -7.29
CA VAL A 178 -15.23 -7.23 -7.27
C VAL A 178 -15.76 -5.89 -6.78
N TRP A 179 -14.96 -5.12 -6.02
CA TRP A 179 -15.35 -3.77 -5.54
C TRP A 179 -14.70 -2.65 -6.33
N LYS A 180 -14.22 -2.94 -7.54
CA LYS A 180 -13.69 -1.93 -8.44
C LYS A 180 -14.78 -1.00 -8.94
N ALA A 181 -14.50 0.30 -8.96
CA ALA A 181 -15.34 1.30 -9.59
C ALA A 181 -15.27 1.22 -11.12
N ASN A 182 -16.37 1.62 -11.77
CA ASN A 182 -16.39 1.83 -13.21
C ASN A 182 -15.59 3.08 -13.61
N ASP A 183 -15.65 4.12 -12.80
CA ASP A 183 -14.89 5.36 -12.93
C ASP A 183 -14.74 6.06 -11.56
N PRO A 184 -13.84 7.05 -11.39
CA PRO A 184 -13.60 7.73 -10.11
C PRO A 184 -14.81 8.44 -9.48
N MET A 185 -15.97 8.49 -10.12
CA MET A 185 -17.22 9.02 -9.56
C MET A 185 -18.28 7.93 -9.32
N ASP A 186 -17.93 6.65 -9.44
CA ASP A 186 -18.83 5.51 -9.28
C ASP A 186 -19.18 5.22 -7.81
N GLY A 187 -20.33 4.57 -7.61
CA GLY A 187 -20.80 4.14 -6.30
C GLY A 187 -20.86 5.29 -5.29
N TYR A 188 -20.25 5.06 -4.12
CA TYR A 188 -20.18 6.01 -3.02
C TYR A 188 -18.85 6.78 -2.95
N LEU A 189 -17.99 6.70 -3.99
CA LEU A 189 -16.71 7.43 -4.02
C LEU A 189 -16.87 8.94 -3.80
N PRO A 190 -17.83 9.66 -4.42
CA PRO A 190 -18.02 11.10 -4.17
C PRO A 190 -18.23 11.43 -2.69
N GLN A 191 -19.08 10.66 -1.99
CA GLN A 191 -19.34 10.84 -0.58
C GLN A 191 -18.13 10.45 0.28
N ILE A 192 -17.37 9.43 -0.13
CA ILE A 192 -16.11 9.05 0.53
C ILE A 192 -15.09 10.19 0.42
N TYR A 193 -14.98 10.86 -0.73
CA TYR A 193 -14.10 12.01 -0.90
C TYR A 193 -14.42 13.13 0.09
N ASP A 194 -15.71 13.43 0.30
CA ASP A 194 -16.14 14.42 1.28
C ASP A 194 -15.79 13.99 2.71
N ILE A 195 -16.00 12.71 3.06
CA ILE A 195 -15.65 12.16 4.37
C ILE A 195 -14.15 12.31 4.62
N ILE A 196 -13.30 11.82 3.72
CA ILE A 196 -11.84 11.81 3.97
C ILE A 196 -11.25 13.22 4.04
N ALA A 197 -11.87 14.20 3.37
CA ALA A 197 -11.49 15.61 3.47
C ALA A 197 -11.70 16.18 4.89
N GLU A 198 -12.73 15.75 5.62
CA GLU A 198 -12.94 16.13 7.03
C GLU A 198 -11.75 15.69 7.91
N TYR A 199 -11.16 14.54 7.59
CA TYR A 199 -10.00 13.98 8.30
C TYR A 199 -8.65 14.44 7.73
N LYS A 200 -8.67 15.19 6.62
CA LYS A 200 -7.48 15.52 5.80
C LYS A 200 -6.68 14.28 5.38
N ALA A 201 -7.37 13.15 5.25
CA ALA A 201 -6.80 11.90 4.81
C ALA A 201 -6.81 11.83 3.28
N PRO A 202 -5.72 11.38 2.63
CA PRO A 202 -5.71 11.18 1.19
C PRO A 202 -6.36 9.84 0.80
N ILE A 203 -6.70 9.72 -0.48
CA ILE A 203 -7.04 8.45 -1.12
C ILE A 203 -6.10 8.18 -2.29
N LEU A 204 -5.52 6.98 -2.35
CA LEU A 204 -4.76 6.48 -3.48
C LEU A 204 -5.69 5.68 -4.40
N LEU A 205 -5.82 6.14 -5.65
CA LEU A 205 -6.67 5.52 -6.67
C LEU A 205 -5.82 4.81 -7.73
N HIS A 206 -6.14 3.54 -7.98
CA HIS A 206 -5.73 2.85 -9.20
C HIS A 206 -6.62 3.31 -10.36
N ILE A 207 -6.01 3.82 -11.43
CA ILE A 207 -6.73 4.26 -12.62
C ILE A 207 -5.99 3.77 -13.87
N ASP A 208 -6.60 2.81 -14.57
CA ASP A 208 -6.14 2.38 -15.90
C ASP A 208 -7.33 2.16 -16.87
N PRO A 209 -7.18 2.51 -18.16
CA PRO A 209 -6.05 3.20 -18.75
C PRO A 209 -5.90 4.65 -18.23
N PRO A 210 -4.69 5.24 -18.24
CA PRO A 210 -4.45 6.59 -17.73
C PRO A 210 -4.86 7.67 -18.75
N ASN A 211 -6.01 7.48 -19.41
CA ASN A 211 -6.59 8.41 -20.37
C ASN A 211 -8.11 8.18 -20.53
N GLY A 212 -8.73 8.92 -21.45
CA GLY A 212 -10.12 8.71 -21.83
C GLY A 212 -11.12 8.99 -20.71
N VAL A 213 -12.17 8.17 -20.61
CA VAL A 213 -13.27 8.39 -19.66
C VAL A 213 -12.78 8.28 -18.21
N ALA A 214 -11.86 7.36 -17.92
CA ALA A 214 -11.31 7.16 -16.59
C ALA A 214 -10.64 8.45 -16.05
N VAL A 215 -9.77 9.07 -16.86
CA VAL A 215 -9.12 10.34 -16.49
C VAL A 215 -10.11 11.51 -16.53
N ALA A 216 -11.04 11.57 -17.48
CA ALA A 216 -12.07 12.63 -17.49
C ALA A 216 -12.90 12.62 -16.21
N LYS A 217 -13.19 11.43 -15.67
CA LYS A 217 -13.90 11.24 -14.40
C LYS A 217 -13.05 11.50 -13.17
N LEU A 218 -11.75 11.23 -13.23
CA LEU A 218 -10.78 11.71 -12.23
C LEU A 218 -10.78 13.24 -12.16
N GLU A 219 -10.73 13.93 -13.31
CA GLU A 219 -10.78 15.40 -13.34
C GLU A 219 -12.10 15.92 -12.77
N GLN A 220 -13.23 15.27 -13.06
CA GLN A 220 -14.51 15.59 -12.44
C GLN A 220 -14.43 15.46 -10.90
N ALA A 221 -13.87 14.36 -10.39
CA ALA A 221 -13.71 14.15 -8.95
C ALA A 221 -12.82 15.24 -8.31
N LEU A 222 -11.71 15.61 -8.96
CA LEU A 222 -10.79 16.65 -8.49
C LEU A 222 -11.46 18.04 -8.45
N GLU A 223 -12.30 18.35 -9.43
CA GLU A 223 -13.04 19.62 -9.53
C GLU A 223 -14.20 19.71 -8.53
N GLU A 224 -14.95 18.62 -8.34
CA GLU A 224 -16.12 18.58 -7.45
C GLU A 224 -15.72 18.44 -5.97
N HIS A 225 -14.56 17.82 -5.68
CA HIS A 225 -14.04 17.60 -4.33
C HIS A 225 -12.66 18.25 -4.09
N PRO A 226 -12.55 19.60 -4.22
CA PRO A 226 -11.26 20.30 -4.20
C PRO A 226 -10.53 20.27 -2.84
N LYS A 227 -11.23 19.85 -1.76
CA LYS A 227 -10.65 19.69 -0.41
C LYS A 227 -10.03 18.32 -0.19
N THR A 228 -10.29 17.38 -1.09
CA THR A 228 -9.83 16.00 -0.99
C THR A 228 -8.50 15.85 -1.69
N ILE A 229 -7.50 15.32 -1.00
CA ILE A 229 -6.24 14.92 -1.61
C ILE A 229 -6.45 13.57 -2.30
N ILE A 230 -6.33 13.56 -3.61
CA ILE A 230 -6.39 12.33 -4.42
C ILE A 230 -4.98 12.06 -4.94
N ILE A 231 -4.46 10.86 -4.65
CA ILE A 231 -3.18 10.37 -5.15
C ILE A 231 -3.49 9.45 -6.34
N PHE A 232 -2.99 9.79 -7.53
CA PHE A 232 -3.05 8.88 -8.68
C PHE A 232 -1.94 7.84 -8.50
N GLY A 233 -2.34 6.60 -8.20
CA GLY A 233 -1.45 5.45 -8.06
C GLY A 233 -0.61 5.22 -9.31
N HIS A 234 0.69 4.92 -9.12
CA HIS A 234 1.65 4.62 -10.20
C HIS A 234 1.44 5.47 -11.47
N ILE A 235 1.30 6.80 -11.30
CA ILE A 235 0.86 7.72 -12.37
C ILE A 235 1.74 7.67 -13.62
N ASN A 236 2.98 7.20 -13.50
CA ASN A 236 3.93 7.01 -14.60
C ASN A 236 3.68 5.76 -15.44
N ALA A 237 2.88 4.80 -14.97
CA ALA A 237 2.56 3.58 -15.69
C ALA A 237 1.70 3.89 -16.92
N TYR A 238 2.27 3.69 -18.11
CA TYR A 238 1.65 3.95 -19.42
C TYR A 238 1.14 5.39 -19.62
N ASN A 239 1.65 6.35 -18.86
CA ASN A 239 1.29 7.75 -18.96
C ASN A 239 2.48 8.59 -19.42
N THR A 240 2.21 9.73 -20.04
CA THR A 240 3.25 10.61 -20.58
C THR A 240 3.57 11.76 -19.60
N PRO A 241 4.82 12.26 -19.55
CA PRO A 241 5.15 13.45 -18.77
C PRO A 241 4.26 14.66 -19.10
N GLU A 242 3.86 14.83 -20.37
CA GLU A 242 3.00 15.93 -20.82
C GLU A 242 1.59 15.84 -20.23
N GLU A 243 1.02 14.64 -20.15
CA GLU A 243 -0.30 14.43 -19.55
C GLU A 243 -0.26 14.59 -18.03
N ILE A 244 0.81 14.12 -17.39
CA ILE A 244 1.04 14.38 -15.96
C ILE A 244 1.15 15.89 -15.71
N ASP A 245 1.90 16.62 -16.54
CA ASP A 245 2.01 18.08 -16.45
C ASP A 245 0.64 18.76 -16.59
N ARG A 246 -0.15 18.35 -17.57
CA ARG A 246 -1.51 18.88 -17.78
C ARG A 246 -2.39 18.70 -16.55
N LEU A 247 -2.40 17.48 -15.99
CA LEU A 247 -3.21 17.13 -14.83
C LEU A 247 -2.78 17.90 -13.57
N LEU A 248 -1.48 17.89 -13.25
CA LEU A 248 -0.95 18.56 -12.05
C LEU A 248 -1.03 20.09 -12.14
N SER A 249 -0.91 20.66 -13.34
CA SER A 249 -1.10 22.09 -13.58
C SER A 249 -2.52 22.56 -13.26
N LYS A 250 -3.51 21.72 -13.57
CA LYS A 250 -4.93 22.09 -13.46
C LYS A 250 -5.51 21.81 -12.08
N HIS A 251 -5.07 20.72 -11.43
CA HIS A 251 -5.70 20.19 -10.22
C HIS A 251 -4.77 20.28 -9.01
N PRO A 252 -4.91 21.28 -8.12
CA PRO A 252 -4.01 21.50 -6.97
C PRO A 252 -4.13 20.46 -5.85
N ASN A 253 -5.12 19.58 -5.92
CA ASN A 253 -5.38 18.50 -4.97
C ASN A 253 -5.01 17.09 -5.48
N LEU A 254 -4.46 16.97 -6.70
CA LEU A 254 -3.95 15.71 -7.30
C LEU A 254 -2.47 15.42 -6.98
N TYR A 255 -2.13 14.33 -6.31
CA TYR A 255 -0.74 13.97 -6.04
C TYR A 255 -0.33 12.78 -6.90
N ALA A 256 0.96 12.68 -7.16
CA ALA A 256 1.57 11.65 -7.99
C ALA A 256 2.27 10.63 -7.10
N ASP A 257 1.71 9.42 -7.04
CA ASP A 257 2.46 8.24 -6.63
C ASP A 257 3.24 7.73 -7.86
N PHE A 258 4.57 7.71 -7.76
CA PHE A 258 5.45 7.35 -8.88
C PHE A 258 6.13 6.01 -8.59
N PHE A 259 5.70 4.97 -9.30
CA PHE A 259 6.29 3.64 -9.19
C PHE A 259 7.61 3.61 -9.97
N ALA A 260 8.71 3.89 -9.27
CA ALA A 260 10.04 4.08 -9.86
C ALA A 260 10.50 2.88 -10.69
N GLY A 261 10.25 1.68 -10.16
CA GLY A 261 10.69 0.44 -10.78
C GLY A 261 10.06 0.19 -12.16
N PHE A 262 8.85 0.69 -12.42
CA PHE A 262 8.22 0.61 -13.74
C PHE A 262 9.03 1.39 -14.79
N SER A 263 9.37 2.65 -14.52
CA SER A 263 10.10 3.47 -15.49
C SER A 263 11.58 3.07 -15.65
N VAL A 264 12.18 2.49 -14.62
CA VAL A 264 13.61 2.15 -14.60
C VAL A 264 13.88 0.75 -15.18
N TYR A 265 13.10 -0.26 -14.77
CA TYR A 265 13.42 -1.67 -15.03
C TYR A 265 12.37 -2.39 -15.87
N ASN A 266 11.14 -1.87 -15.96
CA ASN A 266 10.11 -2.51 -16.76
C ASN A 266 10.21 -2.06 -18.22
N VAL A 267 10.34 -3.03 -19.14
CA VAL A 267 10.40 -2.78 -20.58
C VAL A 267 9.18 -2.03 -21.12
N GLU A 268 8.01 -2.21 -20.50
CA GLU A 268 6.77 -1.51 -20.86
C GLU A 268 6.77 -0.05 -20.40
N GLY A 269 7.57 0.30 -19.39
CA GLY A 269 7.87 1.67 -19.00
C GLY A 269 8.90 2.37 -19.88
N GLY A 270 9.45 1.66 -20.86
CA GLY A 270 10.35 2.21 -21.87
C GLY A 270 11.81 2.39 -21.42
N ASN A 271 12.15 2.07 -20.17
CA ASN A 271 13.50 2.20 -19.60
C ASN A 271 14.13 3.60 -19.82
N ASN A 272 13.29 4.64 -19.77
CA ASN A 272 13.67 6.04 -19.92
C ASN A 272 13.05 6.84 -18.77
N PRO A 273 13.57 6.67 -17.53
CA PRO A 273 13.07 7.41 -16.38
C PRO A 273 13.33 8.92 -16.46
N GLU A 274 14.37 9.35 -17.18
CA GLU A 274 14.81 10.75 -17.25
C GLU A 274 13.77 11.69 -17.87
N GLN A 275 12.85 11.17 -18.70
CA GLN A 275 11.76 11.95 -19.29
C GLN A 275 10.80 12.57 -18.25
N PHE A 276 10.73 12.02 -17.04
CA PHE A 276 9.84 12.51 -15.98
C PHE A 276 10.49 13.59 -15.10
N ILE A 277 11.81 13.78 -15.17
CA ILE A 277 12.54 14.75 -14.34
C ILE A 277 12.04 16.20 -14.53
N PRO A 278 11.75 16.69 -15.76
CA PRO A 278 11.22 18.03 -15.94
C PRO A 278 9.88 18.28 -15.23
N VAL A 279 8.95 17.33 -15.26
CA VAL A 279 7.65 17.48 -14.60
C VAL A 279 7.77 17.39 -13.09
N MET A 280 8.65 16.53 -12.57
CA MET A 280 8.98 16.48 -11.14
C MET A 280 9.57 17.80 -10.63
N LYS A 281 10.47 18.42 -11.41
CA LYS A 281 11.03 19.76 -11.11
C LYS A 281 9.97 20.86 -11.14
N LYS A 282 8.98 20.75 -12.02
CA LYS A 282 7.87 21.72 -12.13
C LYS A 282 6.90 21.64 -10.96
N PHE A 283 6.67 20.45 -10.40
CA PHE A 283 5.77 20.23 -9.25
C PHE A 283 6.49 19.58 -8.07
N PRO A 284 7.46 20.28 -7.45
CA PRO A 284 8.36 19.69 -6.47
C PRO A 284 7.66 19.14 -5.21
N ASP A 285 6.45 19.64 -4.92
CA ASP A 285 5.69 19.32 -3.72
C ASP A 285 4.57 18.27 -3.97
N ARG A 286 4.54 17.63 -5.15
CA ARG A 286 3.40 16.82 -5.60
C ARG A 286 3.73 15.37 -5.98
N PHE A 287 5.00 14.99 -5.95
CA PHE A 287 5.46 13.65 -6.25
C PHE A 287 5.92 12.91 -4.99
N MET A 288 5.63 11.62 -4.94
CA MET A 288 6.15 10.66 -3.98
C MET A 288 6.65 9.44 -4.75
N LEU A 289 7.64 8.73 -4.23
CA LEU A 289 8.13 7.49 -4.84
C LEU A 289 7.52 6.29 -4.15
N SER A 290 7.36 5.21 -4.91
CA SER A 290 6.88 3.95 -4.36
C SER A 290 7.48 2.72 -5.01
N THR A 291 7.28 1.60 -4.31
CA THR A 291 7.69 0.27 -4.78
C THR A 291 6.59 -0.49 -5.50
N ASP A 292 5.32 -0.23 -5.22
CA ASP A 292 4.20 -1.12 -5.56
C ASP A 292 4.53 -2.60 -5.23
N SER A 293 5.22 -2.81 -4.09
CA SER A 293 5.77 -4.11 -3.65
C SER A 293 6.66 -4.83 -4.67
N GLY A 294 7.21 -4.10 -5.65
CA GLY A 294 8.01 -4.64 -6.75
C GLY A 294 7.19 -5.38 -7.81
N TYR A 295 5.90 -5.04 -7.98
CA TYR A 295 5.04 -5.65 -8.98
C TYR A 295 5.67 -5.63 -10.39
N GLY A 296 5.69 -6.78 -11.06
CA GLY A 296 6.16 -6.89 -12.44
C GLY A 296 7.68 -6.74 -12.68
N ILE A 297 8.48 -6.46 -11.65
CA ILE A 297 9.93 -6.18 -11.79
C ILE A 297 10.84 -7.07 -10.92
N GLY A 298 10.27 -8.13 -10.34
CA GLY A 298 10.99 -9.22 -9.70
C GLY A 298 11.02 -9.16 -8.17
N SER A 299 11.37 -8.02 -7.56
CA SER A 299 11.31 -7.88 -6.10
C SER A 299 11.21 -6.43 -5.63
N GLU A 300 10.67 -6.24 -4.44
CA GLU A 300 10.63 -4.94 -3.79
C GLU A 300 12.03 -4.36 -3.55
N LYS A 301 13.04 -5.20 -3.29
CA LYS A 301 14.44 -4.74 -3.16
C LYS A 301 14.92 -4.01 -4.41
N ILE A 302 14.55 -4.51 -5.60
CA ILE A 302 14.87 -3.87 -6.88
C ILE A 302 14.06 -2.58 -7.05
N ALA A 303 12.80 -2.59 -6.62
CA ALA A 303 11.96 -1.38 -6.63
C ALA A 303 12.54 -0.25 -5.76
N ILE A 304 13.08 -0.57 -4.57
CA ILE A 304 13.78 0.40 -3.72
C ILE A 304 15.04 0.94 -4.41
N ASP A 305 15.81 0.07 -5.08
CA ASP A 305 16.99 0.49 -5.84
C ASP A 305 16.61 1.44 -7.00
N ALA A 306 15.45 1.23 -7.64
CA ALA A 306 14.91 2.15 -8.65
C ALA A 306 14.55 3.51 -8.06
N MET A 307 13.98 3.56 -6.85
CA MET A 307 13.68 4.84 -6.18
C MET A 307 14.97 5.66 -5.97
N TYR A 308 16.06 5.03 -5.54
CA TYR A 308 17.33 5.75 -5.39
C TYR A 308 17.93 6.23 -6.71
N GLN A 309 17.77 5.46 -7.79
CA GLN A 309 18.16 5.93 -9.13
C GLN A 309 17.33 7.13 -9.59
N MET A 310 16.01 7.12 -9.36
CA MET A 310 15.17 8.30 -9.62
C MET A 310 15.66 9.52 -8.84
N LEU A 311 15.99 9.36 -7.56
CA LEU A 311 16.51 10.45 -6.72
C LEU A 311 17.89 10.95 -7.17
N ASP A 312 18.72 10.09 -7.76
CA ASP A 312 20.00 10.46 -8.37
C ASP A 312 19.80 11.28 -9.64
N LEU A 313 18.86 10.87 -10.51
CA LEU A 313 18.54 11.54 -11.77
C LEU A 313 17.98 12.97 -11.58
N LEU A 314 17.41 13.29 -10.43
CA LEU A 314 16.93 14.64 -10.13
C LEU A 314 18.07 15.68 -10.14
N ASP A 315 19.28 15.26 -9.73
CA ASP A 315 20.46 16.11 -9.55
C ASP A 315 20.17 17.40 -8.75
N ASP A 316 19.30 17.27 -7.74
CA ASP A 316 18.89 18.34 -6.83
C ASP A 316 18.60 17.72 -5.45
N PRO A 317 19.49 17.88 -4.47
CA PRO A 317 19.31 17.30 -3.14
C PRO A 317 18.05 17.79 -2.41
N GLY A 318 17.64 19.04 -2.63
CA GLY A 318 16.44 19.60 -2.01
C GLY A 318 15.18 18.98 -2.59
N LEU A 319 15.11 18.83 -3.91
CA LEU A 319 14.02 18.15 -4.59
C LEU A 319 13.98 16.65 -4.27
N ALA A 320 15.15 16.00 -4.26
CA ALA A 320 15.27 14.59 -3.90
C ALA A 320 14.71 14.34 -2.48
N ARG A 321 15.04 15.20 -1.52
CA ARG A 321 14.47 15.11 -0.15
C ARG A 321 12.95 15.25 -0.15
N LYS A 322 12.41 16.22 -0.89
CA LYS A 322 10.96 16.43 -0.98
C LYS A 322 10.22 15.19 -1.49
N ILE A 323 10.70 14.65 -2.60
CA ILE A 323 10.12 13.50 -3.28
C ILE A 323 10.34 12.21 -2.49
N ALA A 324 11.48 12.07 -1.81
CA ALA A 324 11.78 10.91 -0.97
C ALA A 324 10.89 10.85 0.27
N HIS A 325 10.54 11.99 0.89
CA HIS A 325 9.72 11.96 2.10
C HIS A 325 8.95 13.25 2.45
N ASP A 326 9.50 14.47 2.29
CA ASP A 326 8.85 15.66 2.89
C ASP A 326 7.41 15.86 2.38
N ASN A 327 7.11 15.49 1.13
CA ASN A 327 5.79 15.63 0.53
C ASN A 327 4.73 14.76 1.22
N LEU A 328 5.02 13.46 1.40
CA LEU A 328 4.11 12.56 2.09
C LEU A 328 4.03 12.89 3.58
N ASP A 329 5.17 13.20 4.20
CA ASP A 329 5.24 13.66 5.59
C ASP A 329 4.34 14.86 5.86
N ALA A 330 4.32 15.84 4.96
CA ALA A 330 3.48 17.02 5.08
C ALA A 330 1.98 16.65 5.08
N ILE A 331 1.56 15.70 4.24
CA ILE A 331 0.18 15.19 4.22
C ILE A 331 -0.15 14.49 5.55
N MET A 332 0.75 13.66 6.07
CA MET A 332 0.52 12.92 7.32
C MET A 332 0.46 13.85 8.54
N LYS A 333 1.39 14.82 8.63
CA LYS A 333 1.49 15.78 9.74
C LYS A 333 0.32 16.78 9.76
N ALA A 334 -0.35 17.00 8.63
CA ALA A 334 -1.51 17.88 8.56
C ALA A 334 -2.77 17.28 9.23
N GLN A 335 -2.80 15.97 9.49
CA GLN A 335 -3.94 15.26 10.05
C GLN A 335 -4.02 15.45 11.57
N PRO A 336 -5.12 16.01 12.10
CA PRO A 336 -5.33 16.07 13.54
C PRO A 336 -5.60 14.67 14.11
N ALA A 337 -5.32 14.48 15.40
CA ALA A 337 -5.81 13.31 16.11
C ALA A 337 -7.35 13.24 16.02
N THR A 338 -7.90 12.05 15.88
CA THR A 338 -9.34 11.84 15.78
C THR A 338 -10.02 11.92 17.14
N ASP A 339 -11.32 12.16 17.17
CA ASP A 339 -12.09 12.20 18.42
C ASP A 339 -11.93 10.89 19.20
N THR A 340 -11.96 9.76 18.50
CA THR A 340 -11.74 8.43 19.10
C THR A 340 -10.33 8.30 19.69
N GLN A 341 -9.29 8.74 18.99
CA GLN A 341 -7.92 8.71 19.52
C GLN A 341 -7.80 9.59 20.77
N LEU A 342 -8.38 10.79 20.74
CA LEU A 342 -8.35 11.73 21.87
C LEU A 342 -9.12 11.17 23.08
N GLU A 343 -10.25 10.51 22.88
CA GLU A 343 -10.99 9.84 23.96
C GLU A 343 -10.17 8.71 24.60
N LEU A 344 -9.52 7.87 23.78
CA LEU A 344 -8.65 6.81 24.27
C LEU A 344 -7.46 7.36 25.06
N ILE A 345 -6.84 8.44 24.60
CA ILE A 345 -5.74 9.08 25.33
C ILE A 345 -6.22 9.68 26.65
N ARG A 346 -7.37 10.36 26.69
CA ARG A 346 -7.93 10.88 27.97
C ARG A 346 -8.20 9.76 28.97
N LYS A 347 -8.68 8.60 28.50
CA LYS A 347 -8.85 7.42 29.34
C LYS A 347 -7.50 6.92 29.87
N LEU A 348 -6.49 6.87 29.02
CA LEU A 348 -5.13 6.51 29.42
C LEU A 348 -4.53 7.50 30.44
N GLU A 349 -4.79 8.80 30.32
CA GLU A 349 -4.41 9.83 31.31
C GLU A 349 -5.04 9.53 32.67
N GLN A 350 -6.32 9.17 32.70
CA GLN A 350 -7.04 8.81 33.94
C GLN A 350 -6.48 7.54 34.59
N GLU A 351 -6.11 6.54 33.77
CA GLU A 351 -5.60 5.25 34.26
C GLU A 351 -4.15 5.32 34.74
N THR A 352 -3.32 6.15 34.10
CA THR A 352 -1.87 6.20 34.36
C THR A 352 -1.40 7.42 35.15
N GLY A 353 -2.20 8.49 35.17
CA GLY A 353 -1.83 9.80 35.74
C GLY A 353 -0.82 10.60 34.90
N LYS A 354 -0.38 10.09 33.73
CA LYS A 354 0.44 10.84 32.77
C LYS A 354 -0.44 11.83 32.00
N ILE A 355 0.10 13.00 31.64
CA ILE A 355 -0.59 14.06 30.91
C ILE A 355 0.01 14.17 29.50
N TYR A 356 -0.83 14.23 28.46
CA TYR A 356 -0.43 14.19 27.06
C TYR A 356 -0.78 15.44 26.24
N HIS A 357 -1.44 16.46 26.82
CA HIS A 357 -1.79 17.72 26.13
C HIS A 357 -2.58 17.50 24.81
N VAL A 358 -3.71 16.82 24.94
CA VAL A 358 -4.56 16.32 23.85
C VAL A 358 -5.02 17.37 22.82
N GLU A 359 -5.03 18.65 23.19
CA GLU A 359 -5.55 19.75 22.37
C GLU A 359 -4.81 20.01 21.05
N ASN A 360 -3.56 19.54 20.90
CA ASN A 360 -2.74 19.83 19.72
C ASN A 360 -2.10 18.58 19.10
N LEU A 361 -2.55 17.38 19.46
CA LEU A 361 -1.95 16.15 18.94
C LEU A 361 -2.31 15.95 17.46
N SER A 362 -1.30 15.63 16.66
CA SER A 362 -1.48 15.05 15.34
C SER A 362 -1.94 13.59 15.44
N LYS A 363 -2.50 13.06 14.35
CA LYS A 363 -2.90 11.64 14.25
C LYS A 363 -1.72 10.69 14.54
N ALA A 364 -0.52 11.07 14.08
CA ALA A 364 0.71 10.29 14.27
C ALA A 364 1.15 10.27 15.74
N GLU A 365 1.21 11.42 16.41
CA GLU A 365 1.58 11.49 17.83
C GLU A 365 0.57 10.72 18.69
N ALA A 366 -0.73 10.89 18.42
CA ALA A 366 -1.77 10.17 19.14
C ALA A 366 -1.65 8.64 18.93
N GLY A 367 -1.39 8.20 17.71
CA GLY A 367 -1.19 6.79 17.41
C GLY A 367 0.06 6.18 18.06
N GLN A 368 1.17 6.92 18.12
CA GLN A 368 2.38 6.50 18.84
C GLN A 368 2.12 6.33 20.33
N ILE A 369 1.46 7.31 20.97
CA ILE A 369 1.08 7.24 22.39
C ILE A 369 0.25 5.97 22.66
N LEU A 370 -0.75 5.70 21.82
CA LEU A 370 -1.63 4.54 22.00
C LEU A 370 -0.92 3.20 21.72
N ALA A 371 0.03 3.18 20.79
CA ALA A 371 0.83 1.99 20.48
C ALA A 371 1.79 1.61 21.62
N GLU A 372 2.41 2.58 22.29
CA GLU A 372 3.33 2.34 23.42
C GLU A 372 2.67 1.74 24.67
N THR A 373 1.33 1.81 24.75
CA THR A 373 0.55 1.35 25.90
C THR A 373 -0.14 0.01 25.73
N ASN A 374 -0.09 -0.56 24.52
CA ASN A 374 -0.57 -1.92 24.22
C ASN A 374 0.58 -2.92 24.33
#